data_AF-A0A8J6IHH4-F1
#
_entry.id   AF-A0A8J6IHH4-F1
#
_cell.length_a   1.000
_cell.length_b   1.000
_cell.length_c   1.000
_cell.angle_alpha   90.00
_cell.angle_beta   90.00
_cell.angle_gamma   90.00
#
_symmetry.space_group_name_H-M   'P 1'
#
loop_
_entity.id
_entity.type
_entity.pdbx_description
1 polymer ?
#
loop_
_entity_poly.entity_id
_entity_poly.type
_entity_poly.pdbx_seq_one_letter_code
_entity_poly.pdbx_strand_id
1 'polypeptide(L)'
;MGANTYQHAVQSLLQAPASVIEDLQKLDELITRYPRLIPAEAAAQFLGMDKDAFKKVLSSGHCPFGVAKPMQGGRNGIYKIPSTQFWLWYRLSMCVSGL
;
A
#
# COMPACT_ATOMS: atom_id res chain seq x y z
N MET A 1 -12.50 30.79 12.60
CA MET A 1 -11.97 29.72 13.48
C MET A 1 -11.54 28.53 12.62
N GLY A 2 -10.39 28.59 11.93
CA GLY A 2 -10.00 27.56 10.94
C GLY A 2 -8.51 27.24 10.84
N ALA A 3 -7.65 27.84 11.67
CA ALA A 3 -6.20 27.61 11.61
C ALA A 3 -5.73 26.42 12.48
N ASN A 4 -6.48 26.08 13.54
CA ASN A 4 -5.99 25.21 14.61
C ASN A 4 -6.00 23.71 14.24
N THR A 5 -6.92 23.27 13.38
CA THR A 5 -7.05 21.84 13.02
C THR A 5 -5.86 21.33 12.22
N TYR A 6 -5.25 22.17 11.38
CA TYR A 6 -4.08 21.81 10.58
C TYR A 6 -2.82 21.70 11.44
N GLN A 7 -2.64 22.61 12.40
CA GLN A 7 -1.48 22.58 13.30
C GLN A 7 -1.46 21.31 14.16
N HIS A 8 -2.61 20.85 14.66
CA HIS A 8 -2.70 19.58 15.39
C HIS A 8 -2.37 18.35 14.53
N ALA A 9 -2.84 18.29 13.28
CA ALA A 9 -2.55 17.16 12.39
C ALA A 9 -1.06 17.09 12.01
N VAL A 10 -0.43 18.25 11.76
CA VAL A 10 1.01 18.34 11.46
C VAL A 10 1.86 17.98 12.68
N GLN A 11 1.40 18.36 13.87
CA GLN A 11 2.09 18.05 15.14
C GLN A 11 1.95 16.58 15.55
N SER A 12 0.88 15.90 15.13
CA SER A 12 0.68 14.46 15.35
C SER A 12 1.59 13.60 14.44
N LEU A 13 1.88 14.06 13.21
CA LEU A 13 2.86 13.43 12.31
C LEU A 13 4.30 13.50 12.86
N LEU A 14 4.62 14.52 13.66
CA LEU A 14 5.93 14.69 14.31
C LEU A 14 6.16 13.78 15.53
N GLN A 15 5.14 13.04 15.98
CA GLN A 15 5.23 12.11 17.11
C GLN A 15 5.12 10.63 16.72
N ALA A 16 5.10 10.32 15.42
CA ALA A 16 5.11 8.94 14.97
C ALA A 16 6.40 8.23 15.42
N PRO A 17 6.34 6.95 15.82
CA PRO A 17 7.54 6.16 16.08
C PRO A 17 8.48 6.18 14.88
N ALA A 18 9.79 6.12 15.13
CA ALA A 18 10.80 6.15 14.06
C ALA A 18 10.55 5.09 12.98
N SER A 19 10.11 3.89 13.38
CA SER A 19 9.75 2.81 12.45
C SER A 19 8.62 3.19 11.48
N VAL A 20 7.61 3.93 11.95
CA VAL A 20 6.50 4.39 11.10
C VAL A 20 7.00 5.44 10.10
N ILE A 21 7.91 6.32 10.52
CA ILE A 21 8.51 7.34 9.64
C ILE A 21 9.35 6.65 8.55
N GLU A 22 10.17 5.67 8.92
CA GLU A 22 10.97 4.89 7.97
C GLU A 22 10.10 4.17 6.95
N ASP A 23 8.97 3.59 7.38
CA ASP A 23 8.07 2.90 6.46
C ASP A 23 7.35 3.86 5.50
N LEU A 24 7.01 5.07 5.96
CA LEU A 24 6.50 6.13 5.08
C LEU A 24 7.56 6.61 4.08
N GLN A 25 8.83 6.69 4.49
CA GLN A 25 9.94 7.00 3.56
C GLN A 25 10.09 5.92 2.50
N LYS A 26 10.08 4.64 2.90
CA LYS A 26 10.10 3.49 1.97
C LYS A 26 8.90 3.51 1.02
N LEU A 27 7.72 3.95 1.48
CA LEU A 27 6.54 4.09 0.64
C LEU A 27 6.77 5.17 -0.43
N ASP A 28 7.29 6.34 -0.04
CA ASP A 28 7.55 7.43 -0.98
C ASP A 28 8.60 7.03 -2.03
N GLU A 29 9.63 6.27 -1.63
CA GLU A 29 10.61 5.68 -2.55
C GLU A 29 9.95 4.70 -3.53
N LEU A 30 9.07 3.83 -3.04
CA LEU A 30 8.34 2.85 -3.85
C LEU A 30 7.48 3.55 -4.92
N ILE A 31 6.74 4.59 -4.54
CA ILE A 31 5.88 5.36 -5.46
C ILE A 31 6.72 6.14 -6.47
N THR A 32 7.83 6.73 -6.04
CA THR A 32 8.76 7.43 -6.94
C THR A 32 9.33 6.49 -7.99
N ARG A 33 9.70 5.26 -7.59
CA ARG A 33 10.21 4.23 -8.49
C ARG A 33 9.15 3.68 -9.43
N TYR A 34 7.91 3.56 -8.96
CA TYR A 34 6.78 3.03 -9.71
C TYR A 34 5.61 4.01 -9.69
N PRO A 35 5.61 5.07 -10.52
CA PRO A 35 4.66 6.17 -10.38
C PRO A 35 3.23 5.82 -10.82
N ARG A 36 3.03 4.78 -11.64
CA ARG A 36 1.71 4.39 -12.18
C ARG A 36 1.22 3.03 -11.70
N LEU A 37 2.10 2.03 -11.75
CA LEU A 37 1.78 0.65 -11.40
C LEU A 37 2.94 0.04 -10.63
N ILE A 38 2.66 -0.47 -9.43
CA ILE A 38 3.63 -1.19 -8.60
C ILE A 38 3.60 -2.67 -9.02
N PRO A 39 4.76 -3.28 -9.32
CA PRO A 39 4.86 -4.72 -9.51
C PRO A 39 4.46 -5.48 -8.24
N ALA A 40 3.80 -6.63 -8.39
CA ALA A 40 3.37 -7.44 -7.24
C ALA A 40 4.54 -7.84 -6.34
N GLU A 41 5.70 -8.10 -6.92
CA GLU A 41 6.94 -8.42 -6.22
C GLU A 41 7.44 -7.25 -5.36
N ALA A 42 7.37 -6.03 -5.90
CA ALA A 42 7.81 -4.83 -5.17
C ALA A 42 6.86 -4.50 -4.01
N ALA A 43 5.55 -4.65 -4.22
CA ALA A 43 4.56 -4.51 -3.15
C ALA A 43 4.70 -5.61 -2.08
N ALA A 44 4.95 -6.86 -2.48
CA ALA A 44 5.20 -7.97 -1.56
C ALA A 44 6.43 -7.72 -0.70
N GLN A 45 7.53 -7.29 -1.33
CA GLN A 45 8.78 -6.94 -0.63
C GLN A 45 8.56 -5.80 0.37
N PHE A 46 7.84 -4.76 -0.03
CA PHE A 46 7.51 -3.64 0.85
C PHE A 46 6.67 -4.09 2.06
N LEU A 47 5.72 -5.00 1.87
CA LEU A 47 4.88 -5.55 2.94
C LEU A 47 5.55 -6.68 3.75
N GLY A 48 6.78 -7.07 3.42
CA GLY A 48 7.47 -8.19 4.06
C GLY A 48 6.82 -9.55 3.80
N MET A 49 6.09 -9.71 2.69
CA MET A 49 5.38 -10.94 2.33
C MET A 49 6.14 -11.73 1.27
N ASP A 50 6.01 -13.06 1.33
CA ASP A 50 6.43 -13.92 0.23
C ASP A 50 5.65 -13.58 -1.05
N LYS A 51 6.35 -13.56 -2.19
CA LYS A 51 5.79 -13.14 -3.49
C LYS A 51 4.63 -14.03 -3.94
N ASP A 52 4.71 -15.34 -3.70
CA ASP A 52 3.73 -16.31 -4.19
C ASP A 52 2.52 -16.33 -3.27
N ALA A 53 2.74 -16.20 -1.96
CA ALA A 53 1.68 -15.94 -0.99
C ALA A 53 0.94 -14.63 -1.31
N PHE A 54 1.66 -13.54 -1.58
CA PHE A 54 1.05 -12.24 -1.90
C PHE A 54 0.21 -12.29 -3.17
N LYS A 55 0.69 -12.94 -4.22
CA LYS A 55 -0.08 -13.16 -5.46
C LYS A 55 -1.37 -13.94 -5.22
N LYS A 56 -1.38 -14.92 -4.31
CA LYS A 56 -2.61 -15.64 -3.92
C LYS A 56 -3.61 -14.73 -3.22
N VAL A 57 -3.16 -13.89 -2.30
CA VAL A 57 -4.01 -12.91 -1.59
C VAL A 57 -4.56 -11.85 -2.56
N LEU A 58 -3.74 -11.37 -3.50
CA LEU A 58 -4.21 -10.50 -4.57
C LEU A 58 -5.30 -11.19 -5.41
N SER A 59 -5.08 -12.47 -5.74
CA SER A 59 -6.02 -13.26 -6.56
C SER A 59 -7.31 -13.63 -5.85
N SER A 60 -7.34 -13.63 -4.51
CA SER A 60 -8.57 -13.89 -3.74
C SER A 60 -9.53 -12.69 -3.75
N GLY A 61 -9.10 -11.53 -4.24
CA GLY A 61 -9.94 -10.34 -4.35
C GLY A 61 -10.12 -9.58 -3.03
N HIS A 62 -9.41 -9.97 -1.96
CA HIS A 62 -9.49 -9.32 -0.65
C HIS A 62 -8.52 -8.13 -0.51
N CYS A 63 -7.70 -7.83 -1.52
CA CYS A 63 -6.79 -6.67 -1.49
C CYS A 63 -7.52 -5.38 -1.92
N PRO A 64 -7.63 -4.37 -1.05
CA PRO A 64 -8.34 -3.12 -1.37
C PRO A 64 -7.56 -2.19 -2.32
N PHE A 65 -6.33 -2.53 -2.68
CA PHE A 65 -5.42 -1.68 -3.46
C PHE A 65 -5.00 -2.25 -4.82
N GLY A 66 -5.43 -3.47 -5.17
CA GLY A 66 -4.92 -4.18 -6.33
C GLY A 66 -5.99 -5.02 -7.01
N VAL A 67 -5.85 -5.17 -8.32
CA VAL A 67 -6.67 -6.07 -9.12
C VAL A 67 -5.79 -7.20 -9.60
N ALA A 68 -6.25 -8.43 -9.39
CA ALA A 68 -5.62 -9.61 -9.95
C ALA A 68 -6.63 -10.39 -10.78
N LYS A 69 -6.15 -10.89 -11.92
CA LYS A 69 -6.84 -11.90 -12.70
C LYS A 69 -5.96 -13.15 -12.74
N PRO A 70 -6.30 -14.21 -11.98
CA PRO A 70 -5.63 -15.48 -12.15
C PRO A 70 -5.91 -15.99 -13.55
N MET A 71 -4.86 -16.44 -14.25
CA MET A 71 -5.01 -17.01 -15.59
C MET A 71 -5.06 -18.54 -15.46
N GLN A 72 -6.01 -19.19 -16.14
CA GLN A 72 -6.06 -20.65 -16.18
C GLN A 72 -4.91 -21.19 -17.04
N GLY A 73 -4.34 -22.34 -16.65
CA GLY A 73 -3.43 -23.12 -17.50
C GLY A 73 -1.94 -22.80 -17.40
N GLY A 74 -1.43 -22.37 -16.24
CA GLY A 74 0.02 -22.32 -15.98
C GLY A 74 0.77 -21.10 -16.55
N ARG A 75 0.06 -20.07 -17.02
CA ARG A 75 0.64 -18.77 -17.40
C ARG A 75 0.57 -17.77 -16.23
N ASN A 76 1.49 -16.80 -16.22
CA ASN A 76 1.49 -15.72 -15.23
C ASN A 76 0.16 -14.94 -15.27
N GLY A 77 -0.51 -14.84 -14.12
CA GLY A 77 -1.70 -14.01 -13.93
C GLY A 77 -1.40 -12.52 -14.15
N ILE A 78 -2.46 -11.73 -14.41
CA ILE A 78 -2.32 -10.27 -14.52
C ILE A 78 -2.49 -9.69 -13.12
N TYR A 79 -1.46 -9.01 -12.61
CA TYR A 79 -1.48 -8.28 -11.35
C TYR A 79 -1.29 -6.80 -11.65
N LYS A 80 -2.25 -5.96 -11.25
CA LYS A 80 -2.16 -4.51 -11.39
C LYS A 80 -2.42 -3.86 -10.04
N ILE A 81 -1.41 -3.15 -9.54
CA ILE A 81 -1.48 -2.39 -8.29
C ILE A 81 -1.28 -0.92 -8.65
N PRO A 82 -2.34 -0.11 -8.74
CA PRO A 82 -2.22 1.32 -8.98
C PRO A 82 -1.47 1.99 -7.83
N SER A 83 -0.42 2.73 -8.14
CA SER A 83 0.44 3.37 -7.14
C SER A 83 -0.33 4.31 -6.23
N THR A 84 -1.23 5.11 -6.80
CA THR A 84 -2.13 6.00 -6.06
C THR A 84 -3.02 5.25 -5.08
N GLN A 85 -3.58 4.11 -5.49
CA GLN A 85 -4.48 3.33 -4.64
C GLN A 85 -3.71 2.65 -3.50
N PHE A 86 -2.52 2.14 -3.78
CA PHE A 86 -1.63 1.57 -2.77
C PHE A 86 -1.20 2.61 -1.74
N TRP A 87 -0.79 3.80 -2.18
CA TRP A 87 -0.39 4.90 -1.30
C TRP A 87 -1.55 5.40 -0.42
N LEU A 88 -2.74 5.59 -1.01
CA LEU A 88 -3.94 5.99 -0.27
C LEU A 88 -4.32 4.93 0.76
N TRP A 89 -4.33 3.65 0.36
CA TRP A 89 -4.58 2.57 1.29
C TRP A 89 -3.58 2.61 2.44
N TYR A 90 -2.28 2.58 2.17
CA TYR A 90 -1.27 2.51 3.24
C TYR A 90 -1.35 3.68 4.24
N ARG A 91 -1.69 4.89 3.75
CA ARG A 91 -1.79 6.08 4.61
C ARG A 91 -3.16 6.26 5.29
N LEU A 92 -4.24 5.75 4.70
CA LEU A 92 -5.61 6.02 5.15
C LEU A 92 -6.31 4.79 5.74
N SER A 93 -5.77 3.58 5.57
CA SER A 93 -6.39 2.34 6.03
C SER A 93 -6.46 2.21 7.55
N MET A 94 -5.98 3.20 8.32
CA MET A 94 -6.16 3.25 9.77
C MET A 94 -7.57 3.71 10.21
N CYS A 95 -8.53 3.88 9.30
CA CYS A 95 -9.88 4.33 9.64
C CYS A 95 -11.02 3.41 9.17
N VAL A 96 -10.84 2.09 9.07
CA VAL A 96 -12.00 1.15 9.12
C VAL A 96 -11.54 -0.22 9.63
N SER A 97 -11.66 -0.46 10.93
CA SER A 97 -11.79 -1.83 11.46
C SER A 97 -12.83 -1.81 12.56
N GLY A 98 -14.07 -1.61 12.13
CA GLY A 98 -15.26 -2.12 12.81
C GLY A 98 -15.75 -3.33 12.02
N LEU A 99 -15.17 -4.49 12.31
CA LEU A 99 -15.71 -5.82 12.02
C LEU A 99 -15.40 -6.71 13.22
#